data_AF-A0A1L9VN33-F1
#
_entry.id   AF-A0A1L9VN33-F1
#
_cell.length_a   1.000
_cell.length_b   1.000
_cell.length_c   1.000
_cell.angle_alpha   90.00
_cell.angle_beta   90.00
_cell.angle_gamma   90.00
#
_symmetry.space_group_name_H-M   'P 1'
#
loop_
_entity.id
_entity.type
_entity.pdbx_description
1 polymer ?
#
loop_
_entity_poly.entity_id
_entity_poly.type
_entity_poly.pdbx_seq_one_letter_code
_entity_poly.pdbx_strand_id
1 'polypeptide(L)'
;MYFSDHGTPIGWRNQHGYGCHTFKWVNKNGTFVYIKYHFLADKGQKQFTADEALQFGGQDPDFSKRDLWQAIEKGEQVSWTAHVQIMKPEADPRKLGFDPFDVTKVWPKKQFPLHEFGKLHLNKNPGNYHRDVE
;
A
#
# COMPACT_ATOMS: atom_id res chain seq x y z
N MET A 1 2.99 -14.97 -1.86
CA MET A 1 3.06 -13.59 -2.36
C MET A 1 4.49 -13.18 -2.68
N TYR A 2 5.46 -13.37 -1.78
CA TYR A 2 6.85 -12.95 -2.01
C TYR A 2 7.48 -13.51 -3.31
N PHE A 3 7.33 -14.82 -3.58
CA PHE A 3 7.87 -15.48 -4.78
C PHE A 3 7.04 -15.31 -6.06
N SER A 4 6.02 -14.44 -6.05
CA SER A 4 5.34 -14.02 -7.28
C SER A 4 5.89 -12.67 -7.72
N ASP A 5 5.52 -12.21 -8.91
CA ASP A 5 5.96 -10.91 -9.45
C ASP A 5 5.60 -9.73 -8.53
N HIS A 6 4.66 -9.89 -7.60
CA HIS A 6 4.43 -8.89 -6.53
C HIS A 6 5.70 -8.54 -5.72
N GLY A 7 6.71 -9.42 -5.70
CA GLY A 7 8.01 -9.17 -5.08
C GLY A 7 8.97 -8.29 -5.91
N THR A 8 8.68 -8.06 -7.19
CA THR A 8 9.53 -7.35 -8.16
C THR A 8 8.80 -6.17 -8.80
N PRO A 9 8.40 -5.15 -8.04
CA PRO A 9 7.67 -4.00 -8.57
C PRO A 9 8.47 -3.15 -9.55
N ILE A 10 7.79 -2.60 -10.56
CA ILE A 10 8.37 -1.56 -11.42
C ILE A 10 8.26 -0.21 -10.71
N GLY A 11 9.24 0.10 -9.87
CA GLY A 11 9.30 1.35 -9.12
C GLY A 11 8.23 1.44 -8.04
N TRP A 12 8.28 2.49 -7.23
CA TRP A 12 7.38 2.61 -6.08
C TRP A 12 5.97 3.10 -6.46
N ARG A 13 5.86 3.92 -7.50
CA ARG A 13 4.58 4.52 -7.94
C ARG A 13 3.58 3.53 -8.52
N ASN A 14 4.01 2.30 -8.82
CA ASN A 14 3.16 1.21 -9.32
C ASN A 14 2.96 0.10 -8.28
N GLN A 15 3.14 0.39 -6.99
CA GLN A 15 2.85 -0.54 -5.91
C GLN A 15 1.63 -0.14 -5.12
N HIS A 16 0.86 -1.13 -4.69
CA HIS A 16 -0.14 -0.93 -3.65
C HIS A 16 0.52 -0.96 -2.27
N GLY A 17 0.04 -0.12 -1.35
CA GLY A 17 0.41 -0.13 0.06
C GLY A 17 -0.67 -0.78 0.90
N TYR A 18 -0.28 -1.57 1.89
CA TYR A 18 -1.20 -2.24 2.80
C TYR A 18 -0.74 -2.02 4.24
N GLY A 19 -1.67 -1.68 5.13
CA GLY A 19 -1.37 -1.56 6.55
C GLY A 19 -1.08 -2.91 7.23
N CYS A 20 -1.45 -4.02 6.58
CA CYS A 20 -1.35 -5.41 7.03
C CYS A 20 -2.14 -5.73 8.31
N HIS A 21 -1.82 -5.06 9.41
CA HIS A 21 -2.46 -5.19 10.70
C HIS A 21 -3.88 -4.65 10.73
N THR A 22 -4.61 -5.09 11.73
CA THR A 22 -5.92 -4.54 12.09
C THR A 22 -5.73 -3.41 13.09
N PHE A 23 -6.27 -2.25 12.76
CA PHE A 23 -6.25 -1.06 13.60
C PHE A 23 -7.65 -0.78 14.18
N LYS A 24 -7.74 0.17 15.10
CA LYS A 24 -9.00 0.61 15.71
C LYS A 24 -9.22 2.09 15.43
N TRP A 25 -10.37 2.43 14.85
CA TRP A 25 -10.87 3.80 14.77
C TRP A 25 -11.90 4.03 15.86
N VAL A 26 -11.71 5.09 16.65
CA VAL A 26 -12.60 5.48 17.75
C VAL A 26 -13.18 6.84 17.42
N ASN A 27 -14.50 7.00 17.51
CA ASN A 27 -15.14 8.28 17.28
C ASN A 27 -15.29 9.11 18.57
N LYS A 28 -15.83 10.33 18.44
CA LYS A 28 -16.07 11.25 19.56
C LYS A 28 -16.97 10.72 20.68
N ASN A 29 -17.79 9.70 20.41
CA ASN A 29 -18.69 9.08 21.39
C ASN A 29 -18.03 7.90 22.11
N GLY A 30 -16.75 7.60 21.82
CA GLY A 30 -16.02 6.45 22.38
C GLY A 30 -16.37 5.11 21.74
N THR A 31 -17.26 5.07 20.73
CA THR A 31 -17.53 3.84 19.97
C THR A 31 -16.48 3.63 18.89
N PHE A 32 -16.22 2.37 18.54
CA PHE A 32 -15.12 2.03 17.66
C PHE A 32 -15.47 0.99 16.60
N VAL A 33 -14.62 0.93 15.57
CA VAL A 33 -14.61 -0.11 14.55
C VAL A 33 -13.18 -0.59 14.32
N TYR A 34 -13.04 -1.82 13.85
CA TYR A 34 -11.76 -2.34 13.37
C TYR A 34 -11.58 -2.00 11.90
N ILE A 35 -10.35 -1.70 11.52
CA ILE A 35 -10.02 -1.27 10.16
C ILE A 35 -8.73 -1.89 9.63
N LYS A 36 -8.65 -2.06 8.30
CA LYS A 36 -7.40 -2.31 7.56
C LYS A 36 -7.23 -1.26 6.46
N TYR A 37 -6.04 -0.66 6.38
CA TYR A 37 -5.70 0.36 5.38
C TYR A 37 -5.20 -0.25 4.07
N HIS A 38 -5.62 0.36 2.95
CA HIS A 38 -5.21 0.01 1.60
C HIS A 38 -4.93 1.30 0.81
N PHE A 39 -3.75 1.43 0.24
CA PHE A 39 -3.37 2.52 -0.66
C PHE A 39 -3.20 1.94 -2.06
N LEU A 40 -4.17 2.19 -2.95
CA LEU A 40 -4.15 1.64 -4.29
C LEU A 40 -3.55 2.66 -5.25
N ALA A 41 -2.43 2.31 -5.88
CA ALA A 41 -1.78 3.12 -6.89
C ALA A 41 -2.74 3.40 -8.05
N ASP A 42 -2.94 4.68 -8.38
CA ASP A 42 -3.91 5.09 -9.40
C ASP A 42 -3.50 4.65 -10.81
N LYS A 43 -2.19 4.52 -11.05
CA LYS A 43 -1.62 4.00 -12.31
C LYS A 43 -1.66 2.47 -12.40
N GLY A 44 -2.26 1.80 -11.41
CA GLY A 44 -2.31 0.35 -11.32
C GLY A 44 -0.98 -0.27 -10.89
N GLN A 45 -1.06 -1.57 -10.57
CA GLN A 45 0.11 -2.35 -10.17
C GLN A 45 0.91 -2.80 -11.41
N LYS A 46 2.23 -2.67 -11.36
CA LYS A 46 3.14 -3.16 -12.40
C LYS A 46 4.35 -3.84 -11.79
N GLN A 47 4.80 -4.91 -12.43
CA GLN A 47 5.86 -5.78 -11.92
C GLN A 47 6.79 -6.16 -13.06
N PHE A 48 8.07 -6.28 -12.75
CA PHE A 48 9.04 -6.95 -13.59
C PHE A 48 8.81 -8.45 -13.50
N THR A 49 9.07 -9.14 -14.61
CA THR A 49 9.36 -10.57 -14.61
C THR A 49 10.66 -10.85 -13.85
N ALA A 50 10.89 -12.11 -13.48
CA ALA A 50 12.11 -12.50 -12.77
C ALA A 50 13.40 -12.13 -13.56
N ASP A 51 13.40 -12.33 -14.88
CA ASP A 51 14.55 -12.03 -15.74
C ASP A 51 14.81 -10.52 -15.84
N GLU A 52 13.75 -9.71 -16.01
CA GLU A 52 13.86 -8.25 -16.00
C GLU A 52 14.36 -7.74 -14.64
N ALA A 53 13.84 -8.28 -13.54
CA ALA A 53 14.26 -7.88 -12.20
C ALA A 53 15.75 -8.19 -11.95
N LEU A 54 16.23 -9.34 -12.42
CA LEU A 54 17.65 -9.72 -12.34
C LEU A 54 18.52 -8.76 -13.16
N GLN A 55 18.08 -8.43 -14.38
CA GLN A 55 18.78 -7.49 -15.24
C GLN A 55 18.86 -6.09 -14.62
N PHE A 56 17.73 -5.53 -14.20
CA PHE A 56 17.65 -4.19 -13.62
C PHE A 56 18.37 -4.09 -12.28
N GLY A 57 18.33 -5.15 -11.46
CA GLY A 57 19.04 -5.18 -10.17
C GLY A 57 20.55 -5.00 -10.29
N GLY A 58 21.15 -5.45 -11.40
CA GLY A 58 22.58 -5.25 -11.68
C GLY A 58 22.90 -3.96 -12.43
N GLN A 59 22.02 -3.53 -13.34
CA GLN A 59 22.24 -2.33 -14.17
C GLN A 59 21.99 -1.03 -13.41
N ASP A 60 21.01 -1.05 -12.50
CA ASP A 60 20.53 0.14 -11.83
C ASP A 60 19.91 -0.17 -10.45
N PRO A 61 20.73 -0.27 -9.40
CA PRO A 61 20.24 -0.53 -8.05
C PRO A 61 19.38 0.61 -7.48
N ASP A 62 19.42 1.81 -8.09
CA ASP A 62 18.67 2.99 -7.66
C ASP A 62 17.38 3.23 -8.45
N PHE A 63 16.98 2.28 -9.30
CA PHE A 63 15.85 2.42 -10.23
C PHE A 63 14.60 3.03 -9.59
N SER A 64 14.11 2.43 -8.50
CA SER A 64 12.86 2.86 -7.86
C SER A 64 12.94 4.28 -7.28
N LYS A 65 14.11 4.64 -6.73
CA LYS A 65 14.39 5.99 -6.22
C LYS A 65 14.40 6.99 -7.36
N ARG A 66 15.13 6.70 -8.45
CA ARG A 66 15.26 7.58 -9.60
C ARG A 66 13.94 7.75 -10.35
N ASP A 67 13.17 6.68 -10.54
CA ASP A 67 11.84 6.72 -11.18
C ASP A 67 10.90 7.66 -10.42
N LEU A 68 10.80 7.52 -9.09
CA LEU A 68 9.96 8.40 -8.27
C LEU A 68 10.44 9.85 -8.33
N TRP A 69 11.74 10.08 -8.16
CA TRP A 69 12.33 11.43 -8.17
C TRP A 69 12.04 12.16 -9.48
N GLN A 70 12.33 11.50 -10.61
CA GLN A 70 12.13 12.06 -11.94
C GLN A 70 10.65 12.27 -12.27
N ALA A 71 9.76 11.37 -11.82
CA ALA A 71 8.33 11.54 -12.02
C ALA A 71 7.84 12.82 -11.31
N ILE A 72 8.29 13.07 -10.08
CA ILE A 72 7.94 14.28 -9.34
C ILE A 72 8.54 15.53 -9.99
N GLU A 73 9.82 15.51 -10.42
CA GLU A 73 10.45 16.65 -11.11
C GLU A 73 9.76 17.02 -12.42
N LYS A 74 9.28 16.02 -13.16
CA LYS A 74 8.52 16.21 -14.41
C LYS A 74 7.09 16.69 -14.17
N GLY A 75 6.67 16.83 -12.91
CA GLY A 75 5.29 17.18 -12.56
C GLY A 75 4.29 16.07 -12.89
N GLU A 76 4.75 14.81 -13.04
CA GLU A 76 3.82 13.69 -13.21
C GLU A 76 2.98 13.53 -11.94
N GLN A 77 1.70 13.21 -12.13
CA GLN A 77 0.86 12.85 -11.00
C GLN A 77 1.30 11.49 -10.44
N VAL A 78 1.82 11.52 -9.21
CA VAL A 78 2.13 10.34 -8.40
C VAL A 78 1.13 10.27 -7.25
N SER A 79 0.16 9.37 -7.35
CA SER A 79 -0.91 9.27 -6.36
C SER A 79 -1.46 7.86 -6.10
N TRP A 80 -2.00 7.70 -4.90
CA TRP A 80 -2.71 6.51 -4.44
C TRP A 80 -4.05 6.91 -3.86
N THR A 81 -5.10 6.16 -4.20
CA THR A 81 -6.41 6.30 -3.56
C THR A 81 -6.44 5.49 -2.26
N ALA A 82 -6.68 6.16 -1.14
CA ALA A 82 -6.68 5.59 0.19
C ALA A 82 -8.05 5.01 0.53
N HIS A 83 -8.06 3.72 0.85
CA HIS A 83 -9.24 2.95 1.18
C HIS A 83 -9.09 2.29 2.54
N VAL A 84 -10.24 1.96 3.13
CA VAL A 84 -10.33 1.24 4.38
C VAL A 84 -11.35 0.10 4.27
N GLN A 85 -11.02 -1.06 4.82
CA GLN A 85 -12.02 -2.08 5.14
C GLN A 85 -12.49 -1.87 6.57
N ILE A 86 -13.79 -2.04 6.84
CA ILE A 86 -14.39 -1.76 8.16
C ILE A 86 -15.05 -3.03 8.69
N MET A 87 -14.73 -3.38 9.94
CA MET A 87 -15.33 -4.50 10.66
C MET A 87 -15.90 -4.00 12.00
N LYS A 88 -17.13 -4.40 12.31
CA LYS A 88 -17.77 -4.04 13.58
C LYS A 88 -17.18 -4.86 14.74
N PRO A 89 -17.10 -4.32 15.96
CA PRO A 89 -16.49 -5.01 17.10
C PRO A 89 -17.12 -6.36 17.46
N GLU A 90 -18.40 -6.56 17.12
CA GLU A 90 -19.16 -7.77 17.44
C GLU A 90 -18.88 -8.94 16.47
N ALA A 91 -17.95 -8.76 15.52
CA ALA A 91 -17.59 -9.81 14.58
C ALA A 91 -16.89 -10.97 15.30
N ASP A 92 -17.53 -12.14 15.28
CA ASP A 92 -17.00 -13.37 15.88
C ASP A 92 -16.03 -14.07 14.91
N PRO A 93 -14.73 -14.24 15.27
CA PRO A 93 -13.75 -14.94 14.44
C PRO A 93 -14.18 -16.33 13.97
N ARG A 94 -14.99 -17.05 14.78
CA ARG A 94 -15.50 -18.38 14.42
C ARG A 94 -16.45 -18.35 13.23
N LYS A 95 -17.21 -17.26 13.09
CA LYS A 95 -18.12 -17.03 11.95
C LYS A 95 -17.39 -16.50 10.72
N LEU A 96 -16.29 -15.77 10.93
CA LEU A 96 -15.44 -15.25 9.86
C LEU A 96 -14.60 -16.34 9.19
N GLY A 97 -14.25 -17.40 9.92
CA GLY A 97 -13.34 -18.45 9.44
C GLY A 97 -11.86 -18.04 9.47
N PHE A 98 -11.54 -16.89 10.05
CA PHE A 98 -10.18 -16.40 10.26
C PHE A 98 -10.12 -15.47 11.49
N ASP A 99 -8.92 -15.34 12.09
CA ASP A 99 -8.68 -14.36 13.14
C ASP A 99 -8.42 -12.98 12.49
N PRO A 100 -9.24 -11.94 12.77
CA PRO A 100 -9.02 -10.62 12.21
C PRO A 100 -7.71 -9.97 12.66
N PHE A 101 -7.08 -10.41 13.75
CA PHE A 101 -5.82 -9.89 14.27
C PHE A 101 -4.58 -10.67 13.79
N ASP A 102 -4.77 -11.80 13.10
CA ASP A 102 -3.68 -12.54 12.46
C ASP A 102 -3.19 -11.76 11.23
N VAL A 103 -1.96 -11.26 11.28
CA VAL A 103 -1.33 -10.48 10.20
C VAL A 103 -1.12 -11.29 8.92
N THR A 104 -1.09 -12.63 9.02
CA THR A 104 -0.98 -13.51 7.85
C THR A 104 -2.29 -13.65 7.08
N LYS A 105 -3.40 -13.08 7.57
CA LYS A 105 -4.74 -13.19 6.98
C LYS A 105 -5.20 -11.89 6.34
N VAL A 106 -5.85 -12.04 5.19
CA VAL A 106 -6.52 -10.95 4.48
C VAL A 106 -8.02 -10.99 4.76
N TRP A 107 -8.66 -9.82 4.84
CA TRP A 107 -10.11 -9.74 4.95
C TRP A 107 -10.71 -9.83 3.53
N PRO A 108 -11.57 -10.83 3.23
CA PRO A 108 -12.10 -10.99 1.87
C PRO A 108 -12.87 -9.74 1.42
N LYS A 109 -12.47 -9.15 0.29
CA LYS A 109 -13.09 -7.91 -0.24
C LYS A 109 -14.59 -8.02 -0.50
N LYS A 110 -15.10 -9.24 -0.75
CA LYS A 110 -16.54 -9.51 -0.91
C LYS A 110 -17.33 -9.32 0.38
N GLN A 111 -16.73 -9.66 1.52
CA GLN A 111 -17.36 -9.54 2.83
C GLN A 111 -17.08 -8.18 3.47
N PHE A 112 -15.88 -7.65 3.26
CA PHE A 112 -15.44 -6.36 3.76
C PHE A 112 -15.01 -5.49 2.56
N PRO A 113 -15.95 -4.77 1.93
CA PRO A 113 -15.65 -3.93 0.77
C PRO A 113 -14.70 -2.80 1.15
N LEU A 114 -14.04 -2.24 0.13
CA LEU A 114 -13.18 -1.08 0.29
C LEU A 114 -14.03 0.19 0.29
N HIS A 115 -13.79 1.06 1.28
CA HIS A 115 -14.37 2.38 1.37
C HIS A 115 -13.27 3.42 1.16
N GLU A 116 -13.41 4.24 0.12
CA GLU A 116 -12.51 5.36 -0.11
C GLU A 116 -12.68 6.42 1.00
N PHE A 117 -11.57 6.95 1.51
CA PHE A 117 -11.60 8.02 2.51
C PHE A 117 -10.63 9.17 2.21
N GLY A 118 -9.82 9.06 1.15
CA GLY A 118 -8.91 10.13 0.77
C GLY A 118 -7.93 9.72 -0.33
N LYS A 119 -6.97 10.61 -0.58
CA LYS A 119 -5.97 10.44 -1.63
C LYS A 119 -4.60 10.92 -1.18
N LEU A 120 -3.59 10.09 -1.40
CA LEU A 120 -2.19 10.43 -1.14
C LEU A 120 -1.55 10.89 -2.46
N HIS A 121 -1.00 12.10 -2.45
CA HIS A 121 -0.30 12.68 -3.59
C HIS A 121 1.12 13.05 -3.19
N LEU A 122 2.10 12.59 -3.96
CA LEU A 122 3.50 13.00 -3.81
C LEU A 122 3.82 14.01 -4.90
N ASN A 123 4.16 15.23 -4.50
CA ASN A 123 4.33 16.38 -5.40
C ASN A 123 5.62 17.17 -5.16
N LYS A 124 6.50 16.72 -4.25
CA LYS A 124 7.74 17.40 -3.92
C LYS A 124 8.81 16.41 -3.45
N ASN A 125 10.00 16.52 -4.03
CA ASN A 125 11.17 15.77 -3.60
C ASN A 125 11.81 16.40 -2.34
N PRO A 126 12.52 15.62 -1.52
CA PRO A 126 13.24 16.16 -0.36
C PRO A 126 14.29 17.17 -0.80
N GLY A 127 14.52 18.22 0.01
CA GLY A 127 15.53 19.23 -0.29
C GLY A 127 16.95 18.78 0.10
N ASN A 128 17.04 17.88 1.08
CA ASN A 128 18.27 17.22 1.46
C ASN A 128 17.97 15.77 1.85
N TYR A 129 18.58 14.81 1.16
CA TYR A 129 18.29 13.39 1.38
C TYR A 129 18.63 12.93 2.80
N HIS A 130 19.80 13.29 3.32
CA HIS A 130 20.25 12.84 4.65
C HIS A 130 19.39 13.39 5.79
N ARG A 131 18.91 14.63 5.68
CA ARG A 131 18.07 15.24 6.72
C ARG A 131 16.61 14.80 6.62
N ASP A 132 16.09 14.67 5.39
CA ASP A 132 14.66 14.53 5.16
C ASP A 132 14.22 13.05 4.99
N VAL A 133 15.16 12.12 4.77
CA VAL A 133 14.86 10.70 4.45
C VAL A 133 15.59 9.68 5.32
N GLU A 134 16.88 9.88 5.62
CA GLU A 134 17.68 8.98 6.49
C GLU A 134 17.42 9.24 7.98
#